data_AF-B4YT81-F1
#
_entry.id   AF-B4YT81-F1
#
_cell.length_a   1.000
_cell.length_b   1.000
_cell.length_c   1.000
_cell.angle_alpha   90.00
_cell.angle_beta   90.00
_cell.angle_gamma   90.00
#
_symmetry.space_group_name_H-M   'P 1'
#
loop_
_entity.id
_entity.type
_entity.pdbx_description
1 polymer ?
#
loop_
_entity_poly.entity_id
_entity_poly.type
_entity_poly.pdbx_seq_one_letter_code
_entity_poly.pdbx_strand_id
1 'polypeptide(L)'
;LILGITNPAGKKRYIAAAFPSACGKTNLAMMTPTLPGYKVECVGDDIAWMRFDNKGQLRAINPENGFFGVAPGTSLKTNPNAMKTVFKDTVFTNVAATSDGGVFWEGMEDEIEDNVQITDWLGNPWVKGVTKTPAAHPNSRFCSPAEQCPIIDPNWEAPEGVPIDAILFGGRRPQGVPLVYEANNWEHGVFIGGA
;
A
#
# COMPACT_ATOMS: atom_id res chain seq x y z
N LEU A 1 0.93 -5.71 6.51
CA LEU A 1 0.57 -6.15 5.13
C LEU A 1 0.84 -7.63 4.93
N ILE A 2 0.11 -8.24 4.00
CA ILE A 2 0.29 -9.60 3.48
C ILE A 2 0.18 -9.51 1.94
N LEU A 3 1.13 -10.11 1.23
CA LEU A 3 1.10 -10.22 -0.24
C LEU A 3 1.47 -11.63 -0.71
N GLY A 4 0.93 -12.02 -1.86
CA GLY A 4 1.38 -13.17 -2.62
C GLY A 4 2.33 -12.73 -3.74
N ILE A 5 3.49 -13.38 -3.87
CA ILE A 5 4.41 -13.19 -4.98
C ILE A 5 4.54 -14.47 -5.78
N THR A 6 4.33 -14.39 -7.09
CA THR A 6 4.52 -15.50 -8.02
C THR A 6 5.72 -15.20 -8.91
N ASN A 7 6.66 -16.14 -8.97
CA ASN A 7 7.86 -16.02 -9.80
C ASN A 7 7.61 -16.45 -11.27
N PRO A 8 8.56 -16.24 -12.20
CA PRO A 8 8.41 -16.63 -13.61
C PRO A 8 8.21 -18.12 -13.86
N ALA A 9 8.54 -18.98 -12.89
CA ALA A 9 8.30 -20.42 -12.95
C ALA A 9 6.90 -20.82 -12.41
N GLY A 10 6.04 -19.86 -12.07
CA GLY A 10 4.70 -20.09 -11.56
C GLY A 10 4.64 -20.49 -10.08
N LYS A 11 5.76 -20.42 -9.34
CA LYS A 11 5.78 -20.73 -7.91
C LYS A 11 5.36 -19.50 -7.11
N LYS A 12 4.28 -19.65 -6.34
CA LYS A 12 3.75 -18.62 -5.44
C LYS A 12 4.24 -18.81 -4.00
N ARG A 13 4.51 -17.69 -3.32
CA ARG A 13 4.93 -17.58 -1.91
C ARG A 13 4.18 -16.41 -1.27
N TYR A 14 3.85 -16.47 0.01
CA TYR A 14 3.26 -15.33 0.73
C TYR A 14 4.24 -14.72 1.71
N ILE A 15 4.21 -13.40 1.78
CA ILE A 15 5.12 -12.58 2.57
C ILE A 15 4.29 -11.63 3.43
N ALA A 16 4.62 -11.56 4.71
CA ALA A 16 4.15 -10.49 5.58
C ALA A 16 5.23 -9.41 5.70
N ALA A 17 4.83 -8.15 5.85
CA ALA A 17 5.79 -7.07 6.12
C ALA A 17 5.25 -6.07 7.14
N ALA A 18 6.14 -5.64 8.03
CA ALA A 18 5.91 -4.66 9.08
C ALA A 18 6.79 -3.43 8.85
N PHE A 19 6.19 -2.39 8.29
CA PHE A 19 6.80 -1.05 8.18
C PHE A 19 5.97 -0.04 8.99
N PRO A 20 6.59 0.98 9.60
CA PRO A 20 5.87 2.06 10.25
C PRO A 20 4.86 2.74 9.31
N SER A 21 3.92 3.50 9.89
CA SER A 21 2.98 4.32 9.11
C SER A 21 3.73 5.22 8.11
N ALA A 22 3.12 5.41 6.93
CA ALA A 22 3.72 6.14 5.81
C ALA A 22 5.09 5.62 5.31
N CYS A 23 5.48 4.38 5.63
CA CYS A 23 6.72 3.75 5.13
C CYS A 23 6.49 2.75 4.00
N GLY A 24 5.41 2.91 3.20
CA GLY A 24 5.26 2.20 1.93
C GLY A 24 4.57 0.83 1.99
N LYS A 25 3.83 0.50 3.06
CA LYS A 25 3.09 -0.77 3.15
C LYS A 25 2.11 -0.96 2.00
N THR A 26 1.20 -0.02 1.78
CA THR A 26 0.22 -0.08 0.68
C THR A 26 0.88 -0.16 -0.70
N ASN A 27 1.98 0.59 -0.93
CA ASN A 27 2.74 0.50 -2.18
C ASN A 27 3.34 -0.90 -2.41
N LEU A 28 3.88 -1.54 -1.37
CA LEU A 28 4.44 -2.88 -1.48
C LEU A 28 3.36 -3.94 -1.66
N ALA A 29 2.28 -3.87 -0.87
CA ALA A 29 1.16 -4.81 -0.94
C ALA A 29 0.45 -4.80 -2.30
N MET A 30 0.42 -3.63 -2.95
CA MET A 30 -0.21 -3.42 -4.26
C MET A 30 0.80 -3.18 -5.39
N MET A 31 2.04 -3.65 -5.23
CA MET A 31 3.12 -3.36 -6.18
C MET A 31 2.78 -3.87 -7.59
N THR A 32 3.09 -3.05 -8.60
CA THR A 32 3.26 -3.54 -9.98
C THR A 32 4.73 -3.90 -10.18
N PRO A 33 5.09 -5.19 -10.30
CA PRO A 33 6.50 -5.57 -10.43
C PRO A 33 7.10 -5.03 -11.72
N THR A 34 8.30 -4.46 -11.64
CA THR A 34 9.08 -4.06 -12.83
C THR A 34 9.86 -5.22 -13.44
N LEU A 35 10.05 -6.30 -12.70
CA LEU A 35 10.74 -7.50 -13.16
C LEU A 35 9.79 -8.37 -14.00
N PRO A 36 10.14 -8.68 -15.27
CA PRO A 36 9.30 -9.51 -16.13
C PRO A 36 9.01 -10.89 -15.54
N GLY A 37 7.77 -11.35 -15.69
CA GLY A 37 7.33 -12.68 -15.24
C GLY A 37 7.04 -12.78 -13.73
N TYR A 38 7.32 -11.75 -12.94
CA TYR A 38 6.86 -11.68 -11.55
C TYR A 38 5.44 -11.11 -11.49
N LYS A 39 4.63 -11.66 -10.58
CA LYS A 39 3.30 -11.17 -10.24
C LYS A 39 3.23 -10.92 -8.74
N VAL A 40 2.62 -9.81 -8.33
CA VAL A 40 2.27 -9.53 -6.94
C VAL A 40 0.75 -9.44 -6.85
N GLU A 41 0.21 -10.02 -5.78
CA GLU A 41 -1.21 -10.02 -5.43
C GLU A 41 -1.37 -9.60 -3.96
N CYS A 42 -2.38 -8.79 -3.67
CA CYS A 42 -2.61 -8.19 -2.36
C CYS A 42 -3.57 -9.06 -1.53
N VAL A 43 -3.18 -9.44 -0.31
CA VAL A 43 -4.10 -10.07 0.66
C VAL A 43 -4.61 -9.01 1.65
N GLY A 44 -3.73 -8.13 2.12
CA GLY A 44 -4.07 -7.00 2.99
C GLY A 44 -2.90 -6.04 3.14
N ASP A 45 -3.16 -4.75 3.38
CA ASP A 45 -2.11 -3.72 3.34
C ASP A 45 -1.67 -3.19 4.72
N ASP A 46 -2.47 -3.39 5.77
CA ASP A 46 -2.14 -2.90 7.12
C ASP A 46 -2.01 -4.06 8.12
N ILE A 47 -3.12 -4.73 8.45
CA ILE A 47 -3.18 -5.69 9.55
C ILE A 47 -2.99 -7.14 9.06
N ALA A 48 -2.32 -7.95 9.87
CA ALA A 48 -2.21 -9.39 9.68
C ALA A 48 -2.48 -10.11 11.00
N TRP A 49 -3.45 -11.02 11.02
CA TRP A 49 -3.63 -11.97 12.12
C TRP A 49 -2.97 -13.29 11.73
N MET A 50 -2.04 -13.76 12.55
CA MET A 50 -1.21 -14.92 12.22
C MET A 50 -1.28 -16.00 13.30
N ARG A 51 -1.35 -17.27 12.86
CA ARG A 51 -1.36 -18.43 13.75
C ARG A 51 -0.75 -19.65 13.06
N PHE A 52 0.02 -20.45 13.79
CA PHE A 52 0.47 -21.75 13.29
C PHE A 52 -0.70 -22.73 13.15
N ASP A 53 -0.79 -23.40 12.01
CA ASP A 53 -1.73 -24.51 11.79
C ASP A 53 -1.23 -25.83 12.40
N ASN A 54 -2.02 -26.89 12.26
CA ASN A 54 -1.70 -28.22 12.80
C ASN A 54 -0.49 -28.91 12.10
N LYS A 55 0.01 -28.35 11.00
CA LYS A 55 1.20 -28.81 10.29
C LYS A 55 2.43 -27.96 10.60
N GLY A 56 2.31 -26.97 11.50
CA GLY A 56 3.39 -26.06 11.86
C GLY A 56 3.65 -24.96 10.82
N GLN A 57 2.74 -24.75 9.86
CA GLN A 57 2.83 -23.65 8.91
C GLN A 57 2.21 -22.39 9.53
N LEU A 58 2.92 -21.27 9.49
CA LEU A 58 2.36 -19.97 9.89
C LEU A 58 1.31 -19.55 8.86
N ARG A 59 0.05 -19.41 9.26
CA ARG A 59 -1.07 -18.93 8.45
C ARG A 59 -1.39 -17.49 8.79
N ALA A 60 -1.76 -16.70 7.79
CA ALA A 60 -2.19 -15.32 7.97
C ALA A 60 -3.52 -15.03 7.29
N ILE A 61 -4.34 -14.21 7.94
CA ILE A 61 -5.53 -13.58 7.34
C ILE A 61 -5.39 -12.07 7.40
N ASN A 62 -6.01 -11.39 6.44
CA ASN A 62 -6.34 -9.98 6.56
C ASN A 62 -7.69 -9.86 7.29
N PRO A 63 -7.75 -9.24 8.48
CA PRO A 63 -9.02 -9.07 9.20
C PRO A 63 -9.87 -7.90 8.67
N GLU A 64 -9.37 -7.14 7.69
CA GLU A 64 -10.01 -5.94 7.14
C GLU A 64 -10.72 -6.23 5.81
N ASN A 65 -11.75 -5.43 5.49
CA ASN A 65 -12.53 -5.57 4.25
C ASN A 65 -12.29 -4.42 3.24
N GLY A 66 -11.23 -3.65 3.45
CA GLY A 66 -10.95 -2.47 2.65
C GLY A 66 -9.57 -1.91 2.92
N PHE A 67 -9.23 -0.86 2.21
CA PHE A 67 -7.98 -0.13 2.36
C PHE A 67 -8.28 1.26 2.90
N PHE A 68 -7.61 1.62 4.00
CA PHE A 68 -7.61 2.97 4.53
C PHE A 68 -6.27 3.65 4.27
N GLY A 69 -5.94 3.82 3.00
CA GLY A 69 -4.61 4.24 2.55
C GLY A 69 -4.40 5.76 2.62
N VAL A 70 -3.14 6.15 2.82
CA VAL A 70 -2.70 7.57 2.72
C VAL A 70 -2.76 7.99 1.26
N ALA A 71 -3.48 9.08 0.96
CA ALA A 71 -3.62 9.57 -0.40
C ALA A 71 -2.32 10.24 -0.92
N PRO A 72 -1.72 11.23 -0.23
CA PRO A 72 -0.54 11.95 -0.73
C PRO A 72 0.62 11.01 -1.08
N GLY A 73 1.21 11.23 -2.25
CA GLY A 73 2.26 10.41 -2.85
C GLY A 73 1.75 9.22 -3.66
N THR A 74 0.45 8.91 -3.63
CA THR A 74 -0.17 7.89 -4.50
C THR A 74 -0.40 8.47 -5.90
N SER A 75 0.06 7.77 -6.93
CA SER A 75 -0.09 8.19 -8.33
C SER A 75 -0.01 6.97 -9.25
N LEU A 76 -0.33 7.12 -10.53
CA LEU A 76 -0.16 6.09 -11.55
C LEU A 76 1.30 5.63 -11.64
N LYS A 77 2.25 6.49 -11.27
CA LYS A 77 3.67 6.15 -11.22
C LYS A 77 4.05 5.35 -9.97
N THR A 78 3.52 5.70 -8.80
CA THR A 78 3.95 5.10 -7.52
C THR A 78 3.11 3.90 -7.11
N ASN A 79 1.81 3.88 -7.46
CA ASN A 79 0.88 2.81 -7.17
C ASN A 79 -0.32 2.83 -8.14
N PRO A 80 -0.15 2.36 -9.38
CA PRO A 80 -1.23 2.33 -10.38
C PRO A 80 -2.39 1.41 -9.96
N ASN A 81 -2.14 0.41 -9.12
CA ASN A 81 -3.19 -0.48 -8.62
C ASN A 81 -4.11 0.27 -7.64
N ALA A 82 -3.55 1.03 -6.68
CA ALA A 82 -4.35 1.88 -5.81
C ALA A 82 -5.17 2.89 -6.61
N MET A 83 -4.59 3.54 -7.63
CA MET A 83 -5.33 4.47 -8.49
C MET A 83 -6.53 3.79 -9.16
N LYS A 84 -6.38 2.56 -9.65
CA LYS A 84 -7.51 1.80 -10.23
C LYS A 84 -8.56 1.39 -9.18
N THR A 85 -8.16 1.22 -7.92
CA THR A 85 -9.06 0.85 -6.82
C THR A 85 -9.93 2.02 -6.36
N VAL A 86 -9.37 3.24 -6.27
CA VAL A 86 -9.98 4.34 -5.50
C VAL A 86 -11.01 5.19 -6.27
N PHE A 87 -11.14 5.05 -7.59
CA PHE A 87 -12.07 5.87 -8.40
C PHE A 87 -13.46 5.26 -8.58
N LYS A 88 -13.84 4.30 -7.73
CA LYS A 88 -15.20 3.74 -7.62
C LYS A 88 -15.50 3.44 -6.15
N ASP A 89 -16.73 3.65 -5.71
CA ASP A 89 -17.25 3.28 -4.37
C ASP A 89 -16.29 3.62 -3.20
N THR A 90 -15.62 4.77 -3.28
CA THR A 90 -14.56 5.16 -2.35
C THR A 90 -14.91 6.47 -1.66
N VAL A 91 -14.64 6.53 -0.36
CA VAL A 91 -14.76 7.75 0.43
C VAL A 91 -13.38 8.37 0.59
N PHE A 92 -13.23 9.63 0.18
CA PHE A 92 -12.03 10.41 0.42
C PHE A 92 -12.21 11.35 1.62
N THR A 93 -11.15 11.58 2.38
CA THR A 93 -11.17 12.46 3.56
C THR A 93 -9.97 13.40 3.53
N ASN A 94 -10.22 14.71 3.60
CA ASN A 94 -9.23 15.79 3.60
C ASN A 94 -8.30 15.84 2.36
N VAL A 95 -8.77 15.34 1.21
CA VAL A 95 -8.12 15.57 -0.09
C VAL A 95 -8.64 16.87 -0.71
N ALA A 96 -7.94 17.40 -1.72
CA ALA A 96 -8.45 18.51 -2.50
C ALA A 96 -9.53 18.04 -3.48
N ALA A 97 -10.45 18.94 -3.86
CA ALA A 97 -11.47 18.71 -4.87
C ALA A 97 -11.12 19.48 -6.15
N THR A 98 -11.46 18.91 -7.30
CA THR A 98 -11.22 19.53 -8.62
C THR A 98 -12.52 20.02 -9.25
N SER A 99 -12.45 21.04 -10.10
CA SER A 99 -13.63 21.68 -10.72
C SER A 99 -14.44 20.79 -11.66
N ASP A 100 -13.84 19.70 -12.13
CA ASP A 100 -14.46 18.66 -12.95
C ASP A 100 -15.07 17.51 -12.12
N GLY A 101 -15.07 17.63 -10.79
CA GLY A 101 -15.69 16.66 -9.88
C GLY A 101 -14.77 15.53 -9.41
N GLY A 102 -13.47 15.63 -9.69
CA GLY A 102 -12.44 14.72 -9.19
C GLY A 102 -11.82 15.13 -7.85
N VAL A 103 -10.66 14.53 -7.57
CA VAL A 103 -9.87 14.75 -6.36
C VAL A 103 -8.41 15.01 -6.72
N PHE A 104 -7.70 15.71 -5.84
CA PHE A 104 -6.28 16.00 -6.01
C PHE A 104 -5.52 15.88 -4.67
N TRP A 105 -4.25 15.49 -4.76
CA TRP A 105 -3.29 15.53 -3.66
C TRP A 105 -1.86 15.61 -4.21
N GLU A 106 -0.91 15.96 -3.35
CA GLU A 106 0.51 16.04 -3.68
C GLU A 106 1.03 14.71 -4.25
N GLY A 107 1.65 14.74 -5.43
CA GLY A 107 2.10 13.56 -6.18
C GLY A 107 1.28 13.25 -7.44
N MET A 108 0.12 13.89 -7.63
CA MET A 108 -0.72 13.80 -8.84
C MET A 108 -0.47 14.94 -9.83
N GLU A 109 0.61 15.72 -9.68
CA GLU A 109 0.84 16.92 -10.48
C GLU A 109 0.89 16.64 -11.99
N ASP A 110 1.34 15.46 -12.40
CA ASP A 110 1.42 15.02 -13.80
C ASP A 110 0.09 14.42 -14.32
N GLU A 111 -0.93 14.31 -13.46
CA GLU A 111 -2.22 13.64 -13.75
C GLU A 111 -3.40 14.61 -13.84
N ILE A 112 -3.15 15.91 -13.66
CA ILE A 112 -4.17 16.95 -13.70
C ILE A 112 -3.92 17.92 -14.86
N GLU A 113 -4.97 18.28 -15.59
CA GLU A 113 -4.89 19.27 -16.67
C GLU A 113 -4.72 20.69 -16.10
N ASP A 114 -3.97 21.55 -16.80
CA ASP A 114 -3.62 22.90 -16.32
C ASP A 114 -4.83 23.86 -16.19
N ASN A 115 -5.95 23.55 -16.86
CA ASN A 115 -7.19 24.33 -16.82
C ASN A 115 -8.12 23.93 -15.66
N VAL A 116 -7.82 22.87 -14.92
CA VAL A 116 -8.65 22.39 -13.80
C VAL A 116 -8.36 23.22 -12.56
N GLN A 117 -9.41 23.79 -11.97
CA GLN A 117 -9.30 24.53 -10.72
C GLN A 117 -9.34 23.56 -9.54
N ILE A 118 -8.52 23.83 -8.52
CA ILE A 118 -8.39 22.98 -7.33
C ILE A 118 -8.86 23.77 -6.11
N THR A 119 -9.68 23.14 -5.28
CA THR A 119 -10.07 23.63 -3.95
C THR A 119 -9.36 22.75 -2.91
N ASP A 120 -8.56 23.35 -2.03
CA ASP A 120 -7.85 22.61 -1.00
C ASP A 120 -8.79 21.98 0.05
N TRP A 121 -8.22 21.11 0.89
CA TRP A 121 -8.94 20.40 1.94
C TRP A 121 -9.55 21.31 3.02
N LEU A 122 -9.21 22.60 3.05
CA LEU A 122 -9.79 23.61 3.93
C LEU A 122 -10.89 24.44 3.24
N GLY A 123 -11.16 24.18 1.95
CA GLY A 123 -12.17 24.88 1.17
C GLY A 123 -11.68 26.16 0.48
N ASN A 124 -10.36 26.38 0.39
CA ASN A 124 -9.80 27.57 -0.26
C ASN A 124 -9.32 27.27 -1.69
N PRO A 125 -9.31 28.26 -2.60
CA PRO A 125 -8.69 28.11 -3.90
C PRO A 125 -7.20 27.75 -3.80
N TRP A 126 -6.76 26.75 -4.55
CA TRP A 126 -5.38 26.29 -4.60
C TRP A 126 -4.87 26.29 -6.04
N VAL A 127 -3.67 26.84 -6.25
CA VAL A 127 -3.08 26.98 -7.58
C VAL A 127 -1.70 26.32 -7.60
N LYS A 128 -1.54 25.33 -8.48
CA LYS A 128 -0.30 24.58 -8.70
C LYS A 128 0.88 25.52 -8.93
N GLY A 129 1.97 25.32 -8.19
CA GLY A 129 3.20 26.13 -8.25
C GLY A 129 3.12 27.52 -7.61
N VAL A 130 1.92 28.06 -7.39
CA VAL A 130 1.69 29.38 -6.80
C VAL A 130 1.44 29.26 -5.29
N THR A 131 0.44 28.48 -4.90
CA THR A 131 0.09 28.25 -3.49
C THR A 131 1.19 27.45 -2.79
N LYS A 132 1.58 27.87 -1.57
CA LYS A 132 2.71 27.27 -0.82
C LYS A 132 2.29 26.22 0.21
N THR A 133 1.02 26.18 0.58
CA THR A 133 0.45 25.16 1.45
C THR A 133 0.04 23.93 0.65
N PRO A 134 0.00 22.73 1.26
CA PRO A 134 -0.55 21.54 0.61
C PRO A 134 -2.03 21.72 0.23
N ALA A 135 -2.42 21.19 -0.93
CA ALA A 135 -3.79 21.06 -1.37
C ALA A 135 -4.55 20.01 -0.55
N ALA A 136 -3.90 18.89 -0.21
CA ALA A 136 -4.46 17.85 0.64
C ALA A 136 -3.76 17.82 2.01
N HIS A 137 -4.47 17.39 3.05
CA HIS A 137 -3.82 17.17 4.35
C HIS A 137 -2.75 16.06 4.21
N PRO A 138 -1.55 16.17 4.83
CA PRO A 138 -0.49 15.16 4.68
C PRO A 138 -0.85 13.73 5.11
N ASN A 139 -1.89 13.59 5.94
CA ASN A 139 -2.48 12.31 6.35
C ASN A 139 -3.93 12.15 5.86
N SER A 140 -4.30 12.80 4.76
CA SER A 140 -5.56 12.55 4.07
C SER A 140 -5.63 11.12 3.55
N ARG A 141 -6.85 10.60 3.42
CA ARG A 141 -7.10 9.17 3.24
C ARG A 141 -8.10 8.91 2.13
N PHE A 142 -7.93 7.75 1.49
CA PHE A 142 -9.00 7.07 0.78
C PHE A 142 -9.46 5.87 1.61
N CYS A 143 -10.75 5.58 1.59
CA CYS A 143 -11.36 4.40 2.18
C CYS A 143 -12.11 3.65 1.07
N SER A 144 -11.53 2.55 0.60
CA SER A 144 -11.99 1.82 -0.59
C SER A 144 -12.17 0.33 -0.31
N PRO A 145 -13.20 -0.34 -0.88
CA PRO A 145 -13.39 -1.78 -0.74
C PRO A 145 -12.22 -2.58 -1.32
N ALA A 146 -11.81 -3.64 -0.62
CA ALA A 146 -10.62 -4.41 -0.99
C ALA A 146 -10.80 -5.15 -2.33
N GLU A 147 -12.01 -5.67 -2.56
CA GLU A 147 -12.39 -6.41 -3.79
C GLU A 147 -12.20 -5.60 -5.08
N GLN A 148 -12.16 -4.27 -5.02
CA GLN A 148 -11.93 -3.43 -6.18
C GLN A 148 -10.46 -3.40 -6.62
N CYS A 149 -9.54 -3.89 -5.79
CA CYS A 149 -8.14 -3.94 -6.14
C CYS A 149 -7.93 -4.90 -7.32
N PRO A 150 -7.35 -4.43 -8.44
CA PRO A 150 -7.20 -5.24 -9.65
C PRO A 150 -6.23 -6.42 -9.49
N ILE A 151 -5.50 -6.45 -8.38
CA ILE A 151 -4.57 -7.52 -8.02
C ILE A 151 -4.89 -8.11 -6.65
N ILE A 152 -6.14 -8.02 -6.19
CA ILE A 152 -6.56 -8.72 -4.97
C ILE A 152 -6.28 -10.22 -5.13
N ASP A 153 -5.69 -10.84 -4.11
CA ASP A 153 -5.34 -12.25 -4.12
C ASP A 153 -6.61 -13.09 -4.10
N PRO A 154 -6.73 -14.17 -4.89
CA PRO A 154 -7.90 -15.04 -4.85
C PRO A 154 -8.17 -15.68 -3.47
N ASN A 155 -7.16 -15.77 -2.60
CA ASN A 155 -7.29 -16.31 -1.25
C ASN A 155 -7.33 -15.21 -0.16
N TRP A 156 -7.60 -13.95 -0.52
CA TRP A 156 -7.61 -12.85 0.47
C TRP A 156 -8.67 -13.04 1.58
N GLU A 157 -9.76 -13.73 1.26
CA GLU A 157 -10.85 -14.11 2.19
C GLU A 157 -10.81 -15.59 2.61
N ALA A 158 -9.74 -16.34 2.28
CA ALA A 158 -9.67 -17.76 2.61
C ALA A 158 -9.68 -17.95 4.14
N PRO A 159 -10.66 -18.69 4.71
CA PRO A 159 -10.82 -18.81 6.15
C PRO A 159 -9.65 -19.53 6.83
N GLU A 160 -8.94 -20.38 6.11
CA GLU A 160 -7.72 -21.06 6.57
C GLU A 160 -6.47 -20.16 6.56
N GLY A 161 -6.55 -19.00 5.89
CA GLY A 161 -5.44 -18.09 5.70
C GLY A 161 -4.34 -18.58 4.75
N VAL A 162 -3.49 -17.65 4.34
CA VAL A 162 -2.38 -17.92 3.43
C VAL A 162 -1.12 -18.34 4.19
N PRO A 163 -0.30 -19.28 3.66
CA PRO A 163 0.92 -19.73 4.32
C PRO A 163 2.04 -18.70 4.18
N ILE A 164 2.52 -18.13 5.29
CA ILE A 164 3.61 -17.16 5.31
C ILE A 164 4.98 -17.86 5.26
N ASP A 165 5.78 -17.50 4.27
CA ASP A 165 7.13 -18.02 4.05
C ASP A 165 8.24 -17.03 4.46
N ALA A 166 7.94 -15.73 4.56
CA ALA A 166 8.87 -14.71 5.00
C ALA A 166 8.17 -13.55 5.73
N ILE A 167 8.88 -12.94 6.68
CA ILE A 167 8.47 -11.71 7.36
C ILE A 167 9.54 -10.64 7.10
N LEU A 168 9.13 -9.48 6.57
CA LEU A 168 10.02 -8.36 6.32
C LEU A 168 9.83 -7.29 7.39
N PHE A 169 10.95 -6.79 7.93
CA PHE A 169 11.00 -5.57 8.72
C PHE A 169 11.68 -4.47 7.92
N GLY A 170 11.27 -3.23 8.13
CA GLY A 170 11.84 -2.11 7.40
C GLY A 170 11.29 -0.77 7.83
N GLY A 171 12.00 0.29 7.44
CA GLY A 171 11.65 1.67 7.75
C GLY A 171 12.54 2.63 6.97
N ARG A 172 12.30 3.94 7.14
CA ARG A 172 13.08 4.98 6.45
C ARG A 172 14.39 5.22 7.20
N ARG A 173 15.52 4.86 6.57
CA ARG A 173 16.86 5.06 7.11
C ARG A 173 17.71 5.81 6.07
N PRO A 174 18.11 7.07 6.33
CA PRO A 174 18.81 7.86 5.31
C PRO A 174 20.25 7.41 5.07
N GLN A 175 20.87 6.72 6.04
CA GLN A 175 22.27 6.27 5.99
C GLN A 175 22.46 4.98 6.82
N GLY A 176 23.52 4.24 6.51
CA GLY A 176 24.05 3.14 7.33
C GLY A 176 23.37 1.78 7.15
N VAL A 177 22.03 1.72 7.06
CA VAL A 177 21.30 0.45 6.90
C VAL A 177 21.31 0.03 5.42
N PRO A 178 21.75 -1.20 5.07
CA PRO A 178 21.71 -1.71 3.70
C PRO A 178 20.29 -1.82 3.13
N LEU A 179 20.17 -1.98 1.82
CA LEU A 179 18.88 -2.12 1.13
C LEU A 179 18.07 -3.35 1.63
N VAL A 180 18.74 -4.49 1.77
CA VAL A 180 18.16 -5.74 2.27
C VAL A 180 19.26 -6.57 2.93
N TYR A 181 18.93 -7.23 4.02
CA TYR A 181 19.77 -8.24 4.67
C TYR A 181 18.87 -9.28 5.34
N GLU A 182 19.38 -10.49 5.52
CA GLU A 182 18.67 -11.61 6.11
C GLU A 182 19.14 -11.86 7.54
N ALA A 183 18.22 -12.23 8.43
CA ALA A 183 18.56 -12.61 9.79
C ALA A 183 19.24 -13.98 9.83
N ASN A 184 20.36 -14.09 10.54
CA ASN A 184 21.06 -15.37 10.74
C ASN A 184 20.22 -16.50 11.39
N ASN A 185 19.22 -16.14 12.21
CA ASN A 185 18.31 -17.07 12.90
C ASN A 185 17.08 -16.32 13.43
N TRP A 186 16.17 -17.05 14.07
CA TRP A 186 14.91 -16.51 14.58
C TRP A 186 15.11 -15.46 15.67
N GLU A 187 15.95 -15.72 16.67
CA GLU A 187 16.22 -14.81 17.77
C GLU A 187 16.82 -13.48 17.26
N HIS A 188 17.72 -13.56 16.29
CA HIS A 188 18.27 -12.38 15.62
C HIS A 188 17.20 -11.63 14.81
N GLY A 189 16.27 -12.35 14.16
CA GLY A 189 15.12 -11.75 13.48
C GLY A 189 14.20 -10.98 14.43
N VAL A 190 13.91 -11.54 15.61
CA VAL A 190 13.15 -10.86 16.67
C VAL A 190 13.90 -9.63 17.16
N PHE A 191 15.22 -9.73 17.35
CA PHE A 191 16.05 -8.57 17.71
C PHE A 191 16.00 -7.46 16.65
N ILE A 192 16.11 -7.80 15.36
CA ILE A 192 15.99 -6.83 14.26
C ILE A 192 14.63 -6.11 14.30
N GLY A 193 13.54 -6.85 14.54
CA GLY A 193 12.20 -6.26 14.64
C GLY A 193 11.98 -5.41 15.89
N GLY A 194 12.75 -5.65 16.96
CA GLY A 194 12.69 -4.89 18.21
C GLY A 194 13.61 -3.67 18.28
N ALA A 195 14.47 -3.47 17.28
CA ALA A 195 15.46 -2.38 17.19
C ALA A 195 14.94 -1.16 16.43
#